data_AF-A0AAV0D828-F1
#
_entry.id   AF-A0AAV0D828-F1
#
_cell.length_a   1.000
_cell.length_b   1.000
_cell.length_c   1.000
_cell.angle_alpha   90.00
_cell.angle_beta   90.00
_cell.angle_gamma   90.00
#
_symmetry.space_group_name_H-M   'P 1'
#
loop_
_entity.id
_entity.type
_entity.pdbx_description
1 polymer ?
#
loop_
_entity_poly.entity_id
_entity_poly.type
_entity_poly.pdbx_seq_one_letter_code
_entity_poly.pdbx_strand_id
1 'polypeptide(L)'
;MGTILILTSAAQRIPQQTNPSRRNRDPTGFIPVAPSAAVPGVPAMLDITAVNPMYTLPRGPANLFVPDAQMLFHVLGICDGMMNSTDHFTRSFPGWLPIVSHLYISVLWNFMILKVFVNSGHGAMFDLPHFQIGECMIPGPLVPFFQSLAAVSGPFDWIGDIVPHLPDFSIFWNAAGFHANSDYARQVPVPALILDQLYHFATWQIPEDTTIFDKFEWYGNIFSQDIHTHNSFNRMGPQLCGSLWTSSEQLEAARWFWNAAFYDIRFSRVDATRDPFSHYHQLFGFVSQTGTPQHAWFQNVNFIMQNYAQYFNESVPFKCISLEGVGAVVVHGDPRSNAATRDWIYPPMDNIAPFLTSRFNPRRELPNDFTVVFQHADLQIEKLAERYAIVAHTNIRWPGSIAAQNDWPAINDENLHDGDYWNLKSHRLSSPIVVKAWFALKIAQRYHTDRPAAYHLN
;
A
#
# COMPACT_ATOMS: atom_id res chain seq x y z
N MET A 1 37.58 77.21 -12.52
CA MET A 1 38.01 76.33 -11.42
C MET A 1 36.76 75.82 -10.72
N GLY A 2 36.43 74.56 -10.56
CA GLY A 2 36.97 73.30 -11.06
C GLY A 2 35.84 72.26 -11.01
N THR A 3 36.03 71.20 -11.77
CA THR A 3 35.18 70.03 -12.00
C THR A 3 34.74 69.32 -10.71
N ILE A 4 33.48 68.88 -10.67
CA ILE A 4 33.07 67.67 -9.92
C ILE A 4 32.20 66.81 -10.86
N LEU A 5 32.72 65.64 -11.18
CA LEU A 5 32.04 64.53 -11.85
C LEU A 5 30.99 63.93 -10.91
N ILE A 6 29.77 63.71 -11.41
CA ILE A 6 28.81 62.79 -10.80
C ILE A 6 28.66 61.60 -11.75
N LEU A 7 29.17 60.45 -11.27
CA LEU A 7 29.04 59.13 -11.88
C LEU A 7 27.57 58.68 -11.81
N THR A 8 26.92 58.54 -12.96
CA THR A 8 25.65 57.83 -13.09
C THR A 8 25.91 56.33 -13.13
N SER A 9 25.43 55.59 -12.12
CA SER A 9 25.46 54.12 -12.08
C SER A 9 24.49 53.52 -13.09
N ALA A 10 25.01 52.83 -14.09
CA ALA A 10 24.22 52.00 -14.99
C ALA A 10 23.78 50.73 -14.26
N ALA A 11 22.47 50.53 -14.10
CA ALA A 11 21.91 49.25 -13.67
C ALA A 11 22.12 48.21 -14.78
N GLN A 12 22.99 47.22 -14.52
CA GLN A 12 23.12 46.03 -15.35
C GLN A 12 21.81 45.22 -15.30
N ARG A 13 21.07 45.21 -16.42
CA ARG A 13 20.01 44.22 -16.65
C ARG A 13 20.66 42.85 -16.84
N ILE A 14 20.36 41.93 -15.94
CA ILE A 14 20.64 40.50 -16.11
C ILE A 14 19.83 40.03 -17.33
N PRO A 15 20.44 39.40 -18.36
CA PRO A 15 19.68 38.83 -19.45
C PRO A 15 18.77 37.71 -18.93
N GLN A 16 17.46 37.84 -19.15
CA GLN A 16 16.53 36.72 -19.01
C GLN A 16 16.98 35.63 -19.97
N GLN A 17 17.40 34.49 -19.40
CA GLN A 17 17.66 33.27 -20.15
C GLN A 17 16.33 32.79 -20.73
N THR A 18 16.09 33.08 -22.01
CA THR A 18 14.94 32.56 -22.75
C THR A 18 15.05 31.05 -22.78
N ASN A 19 14.04 30.35 -22.23
CA ASN A 19 13.89 28.91 -22.43
C ASN A 19 14.04 28.61 -23.93
N PRO A 20 14.86 27.62 -24.34
CA PRO A 20 14.99 27.28 -25.75
C PRO A 20 13.59 26.94 -26.28
N SER A 21 13.22 27.58 -27.40
CA SER A 21 11.95 27.32 -28.08
C SER A 21 11.78 25.81 -28.24
N ARG A 22 10.71 25.24 -27.67
CA ARG A 22 10.33 23.84 -27.93
C ARG A 22 10.29 23.68 -29.44
N ARG A 23 11.19 22.86 -30.01
CA ARG A 23 11.13 22.51 -31.44
C ARG A 23 9.74 21.95 -31.67
N ASN A 24 8.99 22.56 -32.59
CA ASN A 24 7.74 21.96 -33.01
C ASN A 24 8.07 20.57 -33.59
N ARG A 25 7.55 19.54 -32.94
CA ARG A 25 7.68 18.13 -33.32
C ARG A 25 6.34 17.56 -33.73
N ASP A 26 5.34 18.41 -33.99
CA ASP A 26 4.22 17.98 -34.82
C ASP A 26 4.83 17.35 -36.06
N PRO A 27 4.39 16.13 -36.47
CA PRO A 27 4.86 15.55 -37.71
C PRO A 27 4.64 16.62 -38.76
N THR A 28 5.75 17.13 -39.32
CA THR A 28 5.66 18.06 -40.42
C THR A 28 4.93 17.27 -41.48
N GLY A 29 3.66 17.61 -41.71
CA GLY A 29 2.92 17.09 -42.85
C GLY A 29 3.80 17.24 -44.08
N PHE A 30 3.63 16.36 -45.06
CA PHE A 30 4.39 16.42 -46.31
C PHE A 30 4.56 17.88 -46.73
N ILE A 31 5.82 18.29 -46.89
CA ILE A 31 6.16 19.65 -47.35
C ILE A 31 5.25 19.91 -48.54
N PRO A 32 4.35 20.92 -48.48
CA PRO A 32 3.38 21.11 -49.54
C PRO A 32 4.14 21.24 -50.84
N VAL A 33 3.84 20.33 -51.77
CA VAL A 33 4.37 20.37 -53.12
C VAL A 33 4.01 21.74 -53.66
N ALA A 34 5.01 22.45 -54.20
CA ALA A 34 4.83 23.77 -54.80
C ALA A 34 3.57 23.77 -55.69
N PRO A 35 2.72 24.81 -55.64
CA PRO A 35 1.40 24.78 -56.26
C PRO A 35 1.52 24.83 -57.78
N SER A 36 1.68 23.67 -58.41
CA SER A 36 1.39 23.41 -59.82
C SER A 36 1.58 21.92 -60.11
N ALA A 37 0.60 21.09 -59.74
CA ALA A 37 0.22 19.90 -60.47
C ALA A 37 -0.95 19.23 -59.75
N ALA A 38 -1.78 18.52 -60.52
CA ALA A 38 -2.88 17.68 -60.08
C ALA A 38 -2.58 16.92 -58.78
N VAL A 39 -3.62 16.72 -57.96
CA VAL A 39 -3.60 15.92 -56.71
C VAL A 39 -2.56 14.79 -56.83
N PRO A 40 -1.42 14.86 -56.12
CA PRO A 40 -0.35 13.90 -56.34
C PRO A 40 -0.88 12.54 -55.89
N GLY A 41 -0.93 11.58 -56.81
CA GLY A 41 -0.96 10.18 -56.42
C GLY A 41 0.20 9.92 -55.45
N VAL A 42 -0.01 8.99 -54.51
CA VAL A 42 1.04 8.52 -53.61
C VAL A 42 2.32 8.31 -54.43
N PRO A 43 3.47 8.90 -54.07
CA PRO A 43 4.69 8.81 -54.86
C PRO A 43 4.98 7.36 -55.27
N ALA A 44 5.19 7.08 -56.56
CA ALA A 44 5.34 5.72 -57.10
C ALA A 44 6.46 4.89 -56.43
N MET A 45 7.43 5.54 -55.79
CA MET A 45 8.47 4.87 -54.99
C MET A 45 7.91 4.22 -53.71
N LEU A 46 6.80 4.70 -53.17
CA LEU A 46 6.12 4.12 -52.01
C LEU A 46 5.35 2.84 -52.37
N ASP A 47 4.97 2.66 -53.65
CA ASP A 47 4.36 1.41 -54.13
C ASP A 47 5.32 0.22 -53.98
N ILE A 48 6.64 0.46 -53.99
CA ILE A 48 7.66 -0.55 -53.73
C ILE A 48 7.50 -1.15 -52.32
N THR A 49 7.02 -0.35 -51.37
CA THR A 49 6.77 -0.79 -49.99
C THR A 49 5.33 -1.23 -49.76
N ALA A 50 4.40 -0.95 -50.68
CA ALA A 50 3.01 -1.36 -50.55
C ALA A 50 2.83 -2.89 -50.54
N VAL A 51 3.74 -3.63 -51.18
CA VAL A 51 3.78 -5.10 -51.14
C VAL A 51 4.32 -5.67 -49.81
N ASN A 52 4.89 -4.82 -48.95
CA ASN A 52 5.38 -5.17 -47.63
C ASN A 52 4.61 -4.39 -46.55
N PRO A 53 3.30 -4.69 -46.35
CA PRO A 53 2.52 -3.99 -45.35
C PRO A 53 3.14 -4.19 -43.96
N MET A 54 3.09 -3.14 -43.15
CA MET A 54 3.42 -3.27 -41.73
C MET A 54 2.44 -4.25 -41.08
N TYR A 55 2.95 -5.10 -40.21
CA TYR A 55 2.13 -5.92 -39.33
C TYR A 55 2.20 -5.34 -37.92
N THR A 56 1.09 -5.42 -37.20
CA THR A 56 1.00 -5.01 -35.80
C THR A 56 1.27 -6.22 -34.93
N LEU A 57 2.11 -6.07 -33.92
CA LEU A 57 2.26 -7.10 -32.89
C LEU A 57 0.97 -7.20 -32.06
N PRO A 58 0.57 -8.41 -31.62
CA PRO A 58 -0.56 -8.55 -30.72
C PRO A 58 -0.30 -7.81 -29.40
N ARG A 59 -1.39 -7.45 -28.72
CA ARG A 59 -1.33 -6.84 -27.38
C ARG A 59 -0.45 -7.69 -26.47
N GLY A 60 0.53 -7.05 -25.83
CA GLY A 60 1.42 -7.70 -24.87
C GLY A 60 0.66 -8.21 -23.64
N PRO A 61 1.31 -9.06 -22.82
CA PRO A 61 0.75 -9.52 -21.57
C PRO A 61 0.46 -8.36 -20.60
N ALA A 62 -0.32 -8.64 -19.57
CA ALA A 62 -0.57 -7.68 -18.50
C ALA A 62 0.75 -7.27 -17.82
N ASN A 63 0.79 -6.01 -17.39
CA ASN A 63 1.88 -5.44 -16.61
C ASN A 63 1.46 -5.48 -15.15
N LEU A 64 2.15 -6.30 -14.38
CA LEU A 64 1.80 -6.61 -13.01
C LEU A 64 2.70 -5.85 -12.05
N PHE A 65 2.15 -5.45 -10.91
CA PHE A 65 2.97 -4.97 -9.80
C PHE A 65 2.42 -5.42 -8.45
N VAL A 66 3.27 -5.53 -7.44
CA VAL A 66 2.87 -5.85 -6.05
C VAL A 66 2.68 -4.55 -5.27
N PRO A 67 1.47 -4.23 -4.79
CA PRO A 67 1.23 -2.96 -4.11
C PRO A 67 1.90 -2.84 -2.74
N ASP A 68 2.45 -1.67 -2.45
CA ASP A 68 3.04 -1.33 -1.15
C ASP A 68 1.98 -0.77 -0.18
N ALA A 69 1.92 -1.34 1.03
CA ALA A 69 0.98 -0.94 2.07
C ALA A 69 1.62 -0.18 3.24
N GLN A 70 2.91 0.15 3.22
CA GLN A 70 3.58 0.80 4.35
C GLN A 70 2.96 2.17 4.68
N MET A 71 2.68 2.97 3.65
CA MET A 71 2.02 4.27 3.83
C MET A 71 0.56 4.12 4.28
N LEU A 72 -0.16 3.11 3.77
CA LEU A 72 -1.52 2.79 4.21
C LEU A 72 -1.56 2.51 5.72
N PHE A 73 -0.65 1.66 6.21
CA PHE A 73 -0.59 1.31 7.64
C PHE A 73 -0.08 2.46 8.51
N HIS A 74 0.75 3.35 7.96
CA HIS A 74 1.11 4.59 8.64
C HIS A 74 -0.12 5.49 8.87
N VAL A 75 -0.91 5.71 7.81
CA VAL A 75 -2.14 6.50 7.89
C VAL A 75 -3.16 5.84 8.82
N LEU A 76 -3.28 4.51 8.76
CA LEU A 76 -4.11 3.75 9.69
C LEU A 76 -3.67 3.96 11.15
N GLY A 77 -2.37 3.92 11.43
CA GLY A 77 -1.85 4.18 12.78
C GLY A 77 -2.14 5.58 13.30
N ILE A 78 -2.22 6.58 12.41
CA ILE A 78 -2.67 7.94 12.77
C ILE A 78 -4.16 7.92 13.14
N CYS A 79 -4.99 7.25 12.33
CA CYS A 79 -6.42 7.08 12.62
C CYS A 79 -6.65 6.36 13.96
N ASP A 80 -5.92 5.28 14.22
CA ASP A 80 -5.99 4.54 15.49
C ASP A 80 -5.54 5.39 16.67
N GLY A 81 -4.51 6.22 16.51
CA GLY A 81 -4.09 7.20 17.52
C GLY A 81 -5.19 8.21 17.85
N MET A 82 -5.94 8.69 16.86
CA MET A 82 -7.09 9.56 17.08
C MET A 82 -8.23 8.83 17.78
N MET A 83 -8.55 7.59 17.38
CA MET A 83 -9.60 6.80 18.00
C MET A 83 -9.30 6.45 19.46
N ASN A 84 -8.04 6.23 19.81
CA ASN A 84 -7.61 6.08 21.21
C ASN A 84 -7.92 7.32 22.07
N SER A 85 -7.95 8.52 21.46
CA SER A 85 -8.33 9.75 22.16
C SER A 85 -9.85 9.98 22.24
N THR A 86 -10.65 9.21 21.50
CA THR A 86 -12.11 9.31 21.48
C THR A 86 -12.74 8.44 22.58
N ASP A 87 -12.91 9.00 23.79
CA ASP A 87 -13.45 8.32 24.97
C ASP A 87 -14.81 7.64 24.76
N HIS A 88 -15.69 8.25 23.94
CA HIS A 88 -16.99 7.63 23.64
C HIS A 88 -16.84 6.30 22.91
N PHE A 89 -15.92 6.22 21.95
CA PHE A 89 -15.72 5.02 21.15
C PHE A 89 -15.09 3.90 21.96
N THR A 90 -14.01 4.18 22.68
CA THR A 90 -13.27 3.19 23.48
C THR A 90 -14.18 2.54 24.53
N ARG A 91 -15.03 3.32 25.20
CA ARG A 91 -16.03 2.79 26.15
C ARG A 91 -17.14 1.97 25.50
N SER A 92 -17.57 2.33 24.29
CA SER A 92 -18.66 1.63 23.59
C SER A 92 -18.19 0.35 22.90
N PHE A 93 -16.91 0.25 22.54
CA PHE A 93 -16.34 -0.89 21.82
C PHE A 93 -15.14 -1.47 22.57
N PRO A 94 -15.38 -2.20 23.68
CA PRO A 94 -14.31 -2.76 24.50
C PRO A 94 -13.43 -3.76 23.74
N GLY A 95 -13.94 -4.40 22.68
CA GLY A 95 -13.17 -5.33 21.86
C GLY A 95 -12.16 -4.66 20.90
N TRP A 96 -12.17 -3.34 20.75
CA TRP A 96 -11.29 -2.66 19.81
C TRP A 96 -9.87 -2.46 20.38
N LEU A 97 -8.88 -2.73 19.53
CA LEU A 97 -7.47 -2.36 19.70
C LEU A 97 -6.93 -1.98 18.31
N PRO A 98 -5.85 -1.19 18.18
CA PRO A 98 -5.25 -0.89 16.88
C PRO A 98 -4.88 -2.13 16.06
N ILE A 99 -4.48 -3.23 16.72
CA ILE A 99 -4.20 -4.50 16.04
C ILE A 99 -5.44 -5.08 15.33
N VAL A 100 -6.65 -4.79 15.82
CA VAL A 100 -7.93 -5.18 15.18
C VAL A 100 -8.15 -4.37 13.91
N SER A 101 -7.89 -3.06 13.93
CA SER A 101 -7.92 -2.21 12.74
C SER A 101 -6.90 -2.68 11.69
N HIS A 102 -5.67 -2.98 12.13
CA HIS A 102 -4.60 -3.51 11.29
C HIS A 102 -5.00 -4.84 10.63
N LEU A 103 -5.59 -5.75 11.39
CA LEU A 103 -6.08 -7.03 10.88
C LEU A 103 -7.18 -6.83 9.83
N TYR A 104 -8.18 -6.02 10.13
CA TYR A 104 -9.29 -5.74 9.21
C TYR A 104 -8.81 -5.15 7.88
N ILE A 105 -7.99 -4.11 7.94
CA ILE A 105 -7.47 -3.45 6.74
C ILE A 105 -6.53 -4.38 5.96
N SER A 106 -5.75 -5.23 6.64
CA SER A 106 -4.91 -6.22 5.97
C SER A 106 -5.71 -7.19 5.09
N VAL A 107 -6.87 -7.65 5.58
CA VAL A 107 -7.76 -8.55 4.82
C VAL A 107 -8.36 -7.81 3.63
N LEU A 108 -8.94 -6.62 3.86
CA LEU A 108 -9.56 -5.84 2.79
C LEU A 108 -8.56 -5.44 1.70
N TRP A 109 -7.34 -5.08 2.09
CA TRP A 109 -6.27 -4.70 1.16
C TRP A 109 -5.93 -5.84 0.20
N ASN A 110 -5.61 -7.01 0.75
CA ASN A 110 -5.30 -8.20 -0.06
C ASN A 110 -6.50 -8.62 -0.92
N PHE A 111 -7.71 -8.56 -0.37
CA PHE A 111 -8.91 -8.92 -1.12
C PHE A 111 -9.20 -7.94 -2.26
N MET A 112 -8.92 -6.64 -2.10
CA MET A 112 -9.06 -5.65 -3.17
C MET A 112 -8.12 -5.95 -4.34
N ILE A 113 -6.87 -6.30 -4.06
CA ILE A 113 -5.89 -6.68 -5.09
C ILE A 113 -6.40 -7.87 -5.89
N LEU A 114 -6.83 -8.94 -5.20
CA LEU A 114 -7.38 -10.13 -5.84
C LEU A 114 -8.64 -9.80 -6.66
N LYS A 115 -9.54 -8.97 -6.12
CA LYS A 115 -10.78 -8.57 -6.80
C LYS A 115 -10.50 -7.77 -8.08
N VAL A 116 -9.54 -6.85 -8.06
CA VAL A 116 -9.12 -6.09 -9.26
C VAL A 116 -8.49 -7.02 -10.29
N PHE A 117 -7.63 -7.95 -9.87
CA PHE A 117 -6.97 -8.90 -10.75
C PHE A 117 -7.96 -9.83 -11.47
N VAL A 118 -8.98 -10.30 -10.76
CA VAL A 118 -10.09 -11.10 -11.33
C VAL A 118 -10.96 -10.26 -12.27
N ASN A 119 -11.33 -9.03 -11.88
CA ASN A 119 -12.15 -8.16 -12.72
C ASN A 119 -11.47 -7.79 -14.03
N SER A 120 -10.14 -7.67 -14.03
CA SER A 120 -9.34 -7.40 -15.23
C SER A 120 -9.20 -8.63 -16.14
N GLY A 121 -9.76 -9.79 -15.77
CA GLY A 121 -9.72 -11.01 -16.57
C GLY A 121 -8.43 -11.83 -16.46
N HIS A 122 -7.54 -11.51 -15.52
CA HIS A 122 -6.25 -12.18 -15.36
C HIS A 122 -6.20 -13.21 -14.22
N GLY A 123 -7.18 -13.18 -13.30
CA GLY A 123 -7.24 -14.07 -12.14
C GLY A 123 -8.41 -15.04 -12.14
N ALA A 124 -8.24 -16.16 -11.42
CA ALA A 124 -9.36 -17.03 -11.06
C ALA A 124 -10.19 -16.41 -9.93
N MET A 125 -11.52 -16.60 -9.97
CA MET A 125 -12.44 -16.06 -8.98
C MET A 125 -12.05 -16.53 -7.56
N PHE A 126 -11.66 -15.57 -6.73
CA PHE A 126 -11.42 -15.78 -5.30
C PHE A 126 -12.68 -15.39 -4.53
N ASP A 127 -13.54 -16.36 -4.25
CA ASP A 127 -14.78 -16.13 -3.51
C ASP A 127 -14.61 -16.45 -2.02
N LEU A 128 -15.17 -15.60 -1.17
CA LEU A 128 -15.32 -15.84 0.26
C LEU A 128 -16.82 -16.05 0.52
N PRO A 129 -17.35 -17.27 0.29
CA PRO A 129 -18.79 -17.55 0.10
C PRO A 129 -19.68 -17.29 1.33
N HIS A 130 -19.12 -16.76 2.42
CA HIS A 130 -19.81 -16.56 3.70
C HIS A 130 -19.78 -15.10 4.19
N PHE A 131 -19.16 -14.18 3.44
CA PHE A 131 -19.06 -12.77 3.84
C PHE A 131 -19.52 -11.84 2.75
N GLN A 132 -20.39 -10.89 3.12
CA GLN A 132 -20.68 -9.72 2.31
C GLN A 132 -19.53 -8.71 2.41
N ILE A 133 -18.34 -9.07 1.89
CA ILE A 133 -17.15 -8.20 1.94
C ILE A 133 -17.41 -6.87 1.24
N GLY A 134 -18.30 -6.84 0.25
CA GLY A 134 -18.75 -5.60 -0.38
C GLY A 134 -19.39 -4.59 0.59
N GLU A 135 -19.95 -5.04 1.71
CA GLU A 135 -20.58 -4.18 2.73
C GLU A 135 -19.61 -3.79 3.86
N CYS A 136 -18.38 -4.31 3.87
CA CYS A 136 -17.35 -3.89 4.80
C CYS A 136 -17.04 -2.40 4.59
N MET A 137 -17.06 -1.59 5.65
CA MET A 137 -16.78 -0.16 5.57
C MET A 137 -15.27 0.10 5.52
N ILE A 138 -14.84 0.99 4.64
CA ILE A 138 -13.47 1.52 4.61
C ILE A 138 -13.49 2.91 5.26
N PRO A 139 -12.63 3.18 6.26
CA PRO A 139 -12.47 4.51 6.83
C PRO A 139 -12.07 5.54 5.75
N GLY A 140 -12.73 6.70 5.73
CA GLY A 140 -12.55 7.75 4.72
C GLY A 140 -11.10 8.09 4.36
N PRO A 141 -10.19 8.32 5.32
CA PRO A 141 -8.77 8.58 5.04
C PRO A 141 -8.06 7.51 4.19
N LEU A 142 -8.54 6.28 4.23
CA LEU A 142 -7.95 5.13 3.55
C LEU A 142 -8.56 4.91 2.16
N VAL A 143 -9.73 5.48 1.87
CA VAL A 143 -10.42 5.33 0.58
C VAL A 143 -9.50 5.66 -0.61
N PRO A 144 -8.68 6.73 -0.59
CA PRO A 144 -7.78 7.02 -1.72
C PRO A 144 -6.74 5.93 -2.00
N PHE A 145 -6.33 5.18 -0.97
CA PHE A 145 -5.37 4.07 -1.11
C PHE A 145 -6.02 2.88 -1.81
N PHE A 146 -7.27 2.57 -1.47
CA PHE A 146 -8.01 1.51 -2.16
C PHE A 146 -8.35 1.90 -3.60
N GLN A 147 -8.69 3.17 -3.85
CA GLN A 147 -8.96 3.68 -5.20
C GLN A 147 -7.71 3.70 -6.09
N SER A 148 -6.51 3.87 -5.53
CA SER A 148 -5.27 3.87 -6.32
C SER A 148 -4.86 2.48 -6.81
N LEU A 149 -5.51 1.41 -6.36
CA LEU A 149 -5.32 0.05 -6.86
C LEU A 149 -6.10 -0.24 -8.15
N ALA A 150 -7.03 0.62 -8.55
CA ALA A 150 -7.90 0.35 -9.68
C ALA A 150 -7.10 0.18 -10.98
N ALA A 151 -7.35 -0.91 -11.70
CA ALA A 151 -6.63 -1.29 -12.91
C ALA A 151 -6.91 -0.32 -14.06
N VAL A 152 -5.97 -0.23 -15.00
CA VAL A 152 -6.18 0.53 -16.23
C VAL A 152 -5.61 -0.18 -17.44
N SER A 153 -6.13 0.17 -18.62
CA SER A 153 -5.52 -0.26 -19.86
C SER A 153 -4.18 0.44 -20.08
N GLY A 154 -3.23 -0.32 -20.66
CA GLY A 154 -1.93 0.21 -21.05
C GLY A 154 -2.06 1.43 -21.97
N PRO A 155 -1.09 2.36 -21.94
CA PRO A 155 -1.16 3.62 -22.66
C PRO A 155 -1.08 3.47 -24.19
N PHE A 156 -0.66 2.30 -24.68
CA PHE A 156 -0.58 1.99 -26.10
C PHE A 156 -1.25 0.64 -26.35
N ASP A 157 -1.83 0.45 -27.54
CA ASP A 157 -2.57 -0.77 -27.91
C ASP A 157 -1.73 -2.05 -27.80
N TRP A 158 -0.40 -1.94 -27.94
CA TRP A 158 0.53 -3.06 -27.80
C TRP A 158 0.96 -3.33 -26.36
N ILE A 159 0.66 -2.43 -25.42
CA ILE A 159 0.91 -2.62 -23.98
C ILE A 159 -0.36 -3.18 -23.33
N GLY A 160 -0.21 -4.31 -22.63
CA GLY A 160 -1.29 -4.91 -21.86
C GLY A 160 -1.81 -4.02 -20.73
N ASP A 161 -2.86 -4.47 -20.04
CA ASP A 161 -3.40 -3.77 -18.88
C ASP A 161 -2.35 -3.64 -17.76
N ILE A 162 -2.42 -2.58 -16.96
CA ILE A 162 -1.58 -2.38 -15.78
C ILE A 162 -2.44 -2.69 -14.55
N VAL A 163 -2.07 -3.74 -13.82
CA VAL A 163 -2.95 -4.37 -12.83
C VAL A 163 -2.15 -4.71 -11.57
N PRO A 164 -2.63 -4.38 -10.35
CA PRO A 164 -2.02 -4.88 -9.14
C PRO A 164 -2.24 -6.40 -9.03
N HIS A 165 -1.28 -7.10 -8.48
CA HIS A 165 -1.39 -8.54 -8.26
C HIS A 165 -0.73 -8.98 -6.96
N LEU A 166 -1.12 -10.15 -6.49
CA LEU A 166 -0.35 -10.93 -5.54
C LEU A 166 0.30 -12.08 -6.32
N PRO A 167 1.56 -12.42 -6.05
CA PRO A 167 2.22 -13.53 -6.72
C PRO A 167 1.56 -14.87 -6.31
N ASP A 168 1.87 -15.94 -7.04
CA ASP A 168 1.42 -17.27 -6.65
C ASP A 168 1.81 -17.59 -5.21
N PHE A 169 0.96 -18.34 -4.51
CA PHE A 169 1.16 -18.58 -3.07
C PHE A 169 2.51 -19.25 -2.76
N SER A 170 2.97 -20.16 -3.62
CA SER A 170 4.27 -20.84 -3.50
C SER A 170 5.46 -19.89 -3.67
N ILE A 171 5.28 -18.77 -4.38
CA ILE A 171 6.29 -17.72 -4.56
C ILE A 171 6.22 -16.74 -3.38
N PHE A 172 5.00 -16.39 -2.96
CA PHE A 172 4.74 -15.48 -1.86
C PHE A 172 5.23 -16.02 -0.50
N TRP A 173 4.92 -17.28 -0.20
CA TRP A 173 5.11 -17.87 1.12
C TRP A 173 6.25 -18.89 1.14
N ASN A 174 7.23 -18.65 2.02
CA ASN A 174 8.27 -19.62 2.30
C ASN A 174 7.76 -20.65 3.32
N ALA A 175 7.36 -21.82 2.82
CA ALA A 175 6.87 -22.93 3.62
C ALA A 175 7.90 -23.46 4.64
N ALA A 176 9.17 -23.52 4.26
CA ALA A 176 10.23 -24.07 5.12
C ALA A 176 10.60 -23.13 6.27
N GLY A 177 10.61 -21.82 6.02
CA GLY A 177 10.92 -20.80 7.02
C GLY A 177 9.71 -20.26 7.77
N PHE A 178 8.48 -20.61 7.35
CA PHE A 178 7.22 -20.10 7.88
C PHE A 178 7.15 -18.56 7.91
N HIS A 179 7.48 -17.94 6.76
CA HIS A 179 7.43 -16.48 6.60
C HIS A 179 7.11 -16.08 5.16
N ALA A 180 6.65 -14.84 4.96
CA ALA A 180 6.54 -14.25 3.62
C ALA A 180 7.94 -14.13 2.99
N ASN A 181 8.05 -14.38 1.69
CA ASN A 181 9.30 -14.22 0.94
C ASN A 181 9.89 -12.83 1.17
N SER A 182 11.22 -12.76 1.22
CA SER A 182 11.96 -11.53 1.50
C SER A 182 11.60 -10.37 0.57
N ASP A 183 11.17 -10.64 -0.66
CA ASP A 183 10.79 -9.59 -1.61
C ASP A 183 9.48 -8.89 -1.26
N TYR A 184 8.55 -9.60 -0.60
CA TYR A 184 7.20 -9.11 -0.29
C TYR A 184 6.96 -8.81 1.19
N ALA A 185 7.82 -9.35 2.07
CA ALA A 185 7.66 -9.29 3.52
C ALA A 185 7.57 -7.86 4.08
N ARG A 186 8.01 -6.85 3.32
CA ARG A 186 8.01 -5.44 3.76
C ARG A 186 6.80 -4.67 3.26
N GLN A 187 6.20 -5.08 2.15
CA GLN A 187 5.22 -4.34 1.37
C GLN A 187 3.81 -4.88 1.59
N VAL A 188 3.68 -6.20 1.70
CA VAL A 188 2.38 -6.87 1.79
C VAL A 188 2.05 -7.19 3.25
N PRO A 189 0.89 -6.74 3.78
CA PRO A 189 0.47 -7.09 5.13
C PRO A 189 0.02 -8.56 5.17
N VAL A 190 0.45 -9.30 6.20
CA VAL A 190 0.15 -10.73 6.38
C VAL A 190 -0.94 -10.91 7.45
N PRO A 191 -2.21 -11.18 7.09
CA PRO A 191 -3.30 -11.21 8.07
C PRO A 191 -3.14 -12.32 9.12
N ALA A 192 -2.70 -13.53 8.72
CA ALA A 192 -2.48 -14.65 9.64
C ALA A 192 -1.51 -14.32 10.78
N LEU A 193 -0.49 -13.51 10.49
CA LEU A 193 0.46 -13.05 11.49
C LEU A 193 -0.22 -12.15 12.53
N ILE A 194 -1.00 -11.17 12.06
CA ILE A 194 -1.70 -10.22 12.94
C ILE A 194 -2.76 -10.95 13.77
N LEU A 195 -3.47 -11.89 13.16
CA LEU A 195 -4.46 -12.75 13.82
C LEU A 195 -3.82 -13.67 14.86
N ASP A 196 -2.65 -14.26 14.57
CA ASP A 196 -1.90 -15.06 15.54
C ASP A 196 -1.52 -14.23 16.77
N GLN A 197 -1.07 -12.99 16.58
CA GLN A 197 -0.75 -12.08 17.69
C GLN A 197 -1.99 -11.70 18.51
N LEU A 198 -3.12 -11.44 17.86
CA LEU A 198 -4.38 -11.17 18.55
C LEU A 198 -4.85 -12.37 19.38
N TYR A 199 -4.72 -13.59 18.85
CA TYR A 199 -5.02 -14.81 19.59
C TYR A 199 -4.05 -15.03 20.76
N HIS A 200 -2.75 -14.83 20.54
CA HIS A 200 -1.73 -14.97 21.57
C HIS A 200 -1.99 -14.01 22.73
N PHE A 201 -2.29 -12.74 22.42
CA PHE A 201 -2.70 -11.73 23.39
C PHE A 201 -3.94 -12.16 24.19
N ALA A 202 -4.99 -12.60 23.49
CA ALA A 202 -6.25 -12.99 24.11
C ALA A 202 -6.10 -14.20 25.05
N THR A 203 -5.18 -15.11 24.75
CA THR A 203 -4.98 -16.38 25.49
C THR A 203 -3.78 -16.37 26.42
N TRP A 204 -3.03 -15.26 26.49
CA TRP A 204 -1.85 -15.13 27.33
C TRP A 204 -2.22 -15.30 28.81
N GLN A 205 -1.49 -16.17 29.52
CA GLN A 205 -1.69 -16.43 30.93
C GLN A 205 -1.05 -15.30 31.75
N ILE A 206 -1.86 -14.63 32.57
CA ILE A 206 -1.41 -13.55 33.45
C ILE A 206 -0.86 -14.18 34.74
N PRO A 207 0.41 -13.94 35.10
CA PRO A 207 0.92 -14.30 36.42
C PRO A 207 0.13 -13.60 37.52
N GLU A 208 -0.14 -14.27 38.64
CA GLU A 208 -0.85 -13.70 39.80
C GLU A 208 -0.24 -12.34 40.22
N ASP A 209 -1.11 -11.39 40.57
CA ASP A 209 -0.76 -10.01 41.00
C ASP A 209 -0.04 -9.11 39.98
N THR A 210 -0.17 -9.38 38.66
CA THR A 210 0.44 -8.53 37.62
C THR A 210 -0.56 -8.00 36.59
N THR A 211 -0.32 -6.77 36.11
CA THR A 211 -1.06 -6.18 34.99
C THR A 211 -0.45 -6.62 33.67
N ILE A 212 -1.28 -6.97 32.68
CA ILE A 212 -0.82 -7.34 31.34
C ILE A 212 -0.12 -6.18 30.59
N PHE A 213 -0.52 -4.94 30.89
CA PHE A 213 -0.14 -3.73 30.15
C PHE A 213 1.38 -3.54 29.99
N ASP A 214 2.14 -3.79 31.05
CA ASP A 214 3.61 -3.61 31.08
C ASP A 214 4.40 -4.92 30.95
N LYS A 215 3.72 -6.03 30.61
CA LYS A 215 4.34 -7.37 30.56
C LYS A 215 4.16 -8.07 29.23
N PHE A 216 3.05 -7.82 28.53
CA PHE A 216 2.80 -8.48 27.26
C PHE A 216 3.62 -7.86 26.13
N GLU A 217 4.39 -8.71 25.44
CA GLU A 217 5.21 -8.35 24.30
C GLU A 217 4.53 -8.75 22.98
N TRP A 218 4.17 -7.75 22.18
CA TRP A 218 3.73 -7.99 20.81
C TRP A 218 4.87 -8.56 19.98
N TYR A 219 4.56 -9.56 19.16
CA TYR A 219 5.51 -10.24 18.26
C TYR A 219 6.66 -10.96 18.99
N GLY A 220 6.48 -11.29 20.28
CA GLY A 220 7.42 -12.11 21.06
C GLY A 220 7.27 -13.62 20.81
N ASN A 221 6.06 -14.06 20.47
CA ASN A 221 5.74 -15.43 20.11
C ASN A 221 4.86 -15.44 18.86
N ILE A 222 5.43 -15.83 17.73
CA ILE A 222 4.77 -15.82 16.42
C ILE A 222 4.56 -17.26 15.97
N PHE A 223 3.33 -17.63 15.63
CA PHE A 223 2.98 -18.98 15.16
C PHE A 223 3.45 -20.08 16.11
N SER A 224 3.30 -19.83 17.41
CA SER A 224 3.75 -20.70 18.50
C SER A 224 5.27 -20.95 18.55
N GLN A 225 6.07 -20.12 17.89
CA GLN A 225 7.53 -20.12 17.96
C GLN A 225 8.04 -18.93 18.78
N ASP A 226 9.06 -19.18 19.60
CA ASP A 226 9.76 -18.16 20.37
C ASP A 226 10.62 -17.25 19.51
N ILE A 227 11.01 -16.10 20.06
CA ILE A 227 11.81 -15.06 19.39
C ILE A 227 13.11 -15.58 18.74
N HIS A 228 13.71 -16.61 19.33
CA HIS A 228 14.99 -17.17 18.86
C HIS A 228 14.80 -18.25 17.78
N THR A 229 13.58 -18.71 17.55
CA THR A 229 13.27 -19.79 16.61
C THR A 229 12.50 -19.31 15.40
N HIS A 230 11.60 -18.33 15.55
CA HIS A 230 10.84 -17.82 14.41
C HIS A 230 11.69 -16.93 13.51
N ASN A 231 11.34 -16.87 12.22
CA ASN A 231 12.05 -16.04 11.27
C ASN A 231 11.81 -14.53 11.51
N SER A 232 12.85 -13.72 11.36
CA SER A 232 12.81 -12.27 11.54
C SER A 232 11.99 -11.53 10.47
N PHE A 233 11.80 -12.10 9.27
CA PHE A 233 10.92 -11.57 8.21
C PHE A 233 9.48 -11.35 8.69
N ASN A 234 8.99 -12.15 9.64
CA ASN A 234 7.66 -11.98 10.23
C ASN A 234 7.52 -10.66 11.02
N ARG A 235 8.61 -9.94 11.29
CA ARG A 235 8.60 -8.64 12.00
C ARG A 235 9.04 -7.49 11.08
N MET A 236 8.85 -7.64 9.77
CA MET A 236 9.18 -6.59 8.79
C MET A 236 7.98 -6.07 8.01
N GLY A 237 6.77 -6.51 8.31
CA GLY A 237 5.61 -6.11 7.51
C GLY A 237 5.09 -4.69 7.80
N PRO A 238 4.18 -4.19 6.92
CA PRO A 238 3.52 -2.89 7.07
C PRO A 238 2.79 -2.70 8.39
N GLN A 239 2.30 -3.78 9.00
CA GLN A 239 1.57 -3.77 10.28
C GLN A 239 2.33 -3.12 11.44
N LEU A 240 3.65 -2.95 11.32
CA LEU A 240 4.50 -2.30 12.32
C LEU A 240 4.68 -0.79 12.10
N CYS A 241 4.14 -0.24 11.02
CA CYS A 241 4.19 1.19 10.70
C CYS A 241 3.15 2.01 11.48
N GLY A 242 2.11 1.34 12.00
CA GLY A 242 1.12 1.90 12.92
C GLY A 242 1.43 1.58 14.38
N SER A 243 0.99 2.42 15.31
CA SER A 243 1.15 2.18 16.74
C SER A 243 0.10 1.18 17.25
N LEU A 244 0.50 0.29 18.16
CA LEU A 244 -0.40 -0.61 18.88
C LEU A 244 -0.74 -0.12 20.29
N TRP A 245 -0.37 1.12 20.61
CA TRP A 245 -0.60 1.70 21.93
C TRP A 245 -2.10 1.83 22.25
N THR A 246 -2.46 1.55 23.49
CA THR A 246 -3.80 1.76 24.07
C THR A 246 -3.68 2.07 25.57
N SER A 247 -4.78 2.39 26.26
CA SER A 247 -4.80 2.50 27.72
C SER A 247 -4.90 1.12 28.37
N SER A 248 -4.46 1.00 29.64
CA SER A 248 -4.54 -0.26 30.39
C SER A 248 -5.97 -0.80 30.50
N GLU A 249 -6.94 0.08 30.77
CA GLU A 249 -8.36 -0.30 30.89
C GLU A 249 -8.92 -0.87 29.57
N GLN A 250 -8.61 -0.20 28.44
CA GLN A 250 -9.02 -0.67 27.12
C GLN A 250 -8.39 -2.02 26.79
N LEU A 251 -7.11 -2.19 27.12
CA LEU A 251 -6.38 -3.43 26.88
C LEU A 251 -7.02 -4.61 27.62
N GLU A 252 -7.34 -4.45 28.89
CA GLU A 252 -7.97 -5.51 29.70
C GLU A 252 -9.37 -5.85 29.19
N ALA A 253 -10.17 -4.84 28.85
CA ALA A 253 -11.50 -5.03 28.29
C ALA A 253 -11.44 -5.79 26.94
N ALA A 254 -10.51 -5.42 26.07
CA ALA A 254 -10.30 -6.08 24.78
C ALA A 254 -9.83 -7.52 24.94
N ARG A 255 -8.92 -7.78 25.88
CA ARG A 255 -8.46 -9.14 26.17
C ARG A 255 -9.61 -10.05 26.57
N TRP A 256 -10.45 -9.60 27.51
CA TRP A 256 -11.62 -10.36 27.96
C TRP A 256 -12.57 -10.66 26.81
N PHE A 257 -12.86 -9.66 25.97
CA PHE A 257 -13.70 -9.83 24.78
C PHE A 257 -13.14 -10.88 23.82
N TRP A 258 -11.87 -10.75 23.43
CA TRP A 258 -11.26 -11.65 22.45
C TRP A 258 -11.03 -13.07 23.00
N ASN A 259 -10.75 -13.21 24.29
CA ASN A 259 -10.64 -14.52 24.93
C ASN A 259 -11.95 -15.31 24.80
N ALA A 260 -13.08 -14.67 25.14
CA ALA A 260 -14.40 -15.27 24.98
C ALA A 260 -14.74 -15.54 23.51
N ALA A 261 -14.49 -14.57 22.62
CA ALA A 261 -14.77 -14.72 21.20
C ALA A 261 -14.01 -15.90 20.55
N PHE A 262 -12.72 -16.05 20.84
CA PHE A 262 -11.93 -17.17 20.32
C PHE A 262 -12.31 -18.51 20.93
N TYR A 263 -12.72 -18.53 22.21
CA TYR A 263 -13.24 -19.71 22.86
C TYR A 263 -14.53 -20.21 22.19
N ASP A 264 -15.49 -19.31 21.96
CA ASP A 264 -16.79 -19.64 21.35
C ASP A 264 -16.63 -20.16 19.92
N ILE A 265 -15.73 -19.57 19.14
CA ILE A 265 -15.45 -19.95 17.75
C ILE A 265 -14.59 -21.22 17.65
N ARG A 266 -13.96 -21.65 18.76
CA ARG A 266 -12.98 -22.74 18.79
C ARG A 266 -11.84 -22.50 17.79
N PHE A 267 -11.32 -21.27 17.79
CA PHE A 267 -10.26 -20.88 16.88
C PHE A 267 -9.00 -21.73 17.08
N SER A 268 -8.44 -22.24 15.98
CA SER A 268 -7.22 -23.05 16.01
C SER A 268 -6.02 -22.15 15.70
N ARG A 269 -5.20 -21.90 16.73
CA ARG A 269 -3.96 -21.14 16.56
C ARG A 269 -3.03 -21.85 15.59
N VAL A 270 -2.33 -21.06 14.79
CA VAL A 270 -1.31 -21.53 13.87
C VAL A 270 -0.07 -21.97 14.66
N ASP A 271 0.48 -23.10 14.26
CA ASP A 271 1.66 -23.71 14.85
C ASP A 271 2.65 -24.05 13.73
N ALA A 272 3.77 -23.32 13.70
CA ALA A 272 4.79 -23.49 12.68
C ALA A 272 5.58 -24.81 12.79
N THR A 273 5.35 -25.61 13.82
CA THR A 273 5.86 -27.00 13.90
C THR A 273 5.02 -28.00 13.09
N ARG A 274 3.85 -27.58 12.61
CA ARG A 274 2.92 -28.38 11.80
C ARG A 274 3.05 -28.05 10.31
N ASP A 275 2.15 -28.62 9.52
CA ASP A 275 2.11 -28.38 8.08
C ASP A 275 2.04 -26.87 7.76
N PRO A 276 2.87 -26.41 6.80
CA PRO A 276 2.90 -25.01 6.41
C PRO A 276 1.60 -24.61 5.72
N PHE A 277 1.37 -23.31 5.62
CA PHE A 277 0.32 -22.81 4.76
C PHE A 277 0.54 -23.25 3.31
N SER A 278 -0.56 -23.50 2.61
CA SER A 278 -0.59 -24.01 1.24
C SER A 278 -1.37 -23.11 0.28
N HIS A 279 -2.18 -22.16 0.79
CA HIS A 279 -2.98 -21.25 -0.03
C HIS A 279 -3.40 -20.00 0.73
N TYR A 280 -3.86 -18.97 0.00
CA TYR A 280 -4.23 -17.67 0.55
C TYR A 280 -5.35 -17.70 1.59
N HIS A 281 -6.32 -18.64 1.53
CA HIS A 281 -7.36 -18.73 2.58
C HIS A 281 -6.79 -19.06 3.97
N GLN A 282 -5.70 -19.83 4.05
CA GLN A 282 -4.99 -20.08 5.30
C GLN A 282 -4.23 -18.83 5.76
N LEU A 283 -3.57 -18.13 4.83
CA LEU A 283 -2.88 -16.86 5.11
C LEU A 283 -3.84 -15.75 5.57
N PHE A 284 -5.09 -15.76 5.11
CA PHE A 284 -6.12 -14.83 5.58
C PHE A 284 -6.75 -15.28 6.91
N GLY A 285 -6.46 -16.48 7.39
CA GLY A 285 -6.99 -17.00 8.65
C GLY A 285 -8.45 -17.47 8.57
N PHE A 286 -9.02 -17.64 7.38
CA PHE A 286 -10.39 -18.16 7.21
C PHE A 286 -10.45 -19.68 7.30
N VAL A 287 -9.32 -20.34 7.07
CA VAL A 287 -9.16 -21.79 7.15
C VAL A 287 -7.95 -22.07 8.05
N SER A 288 -8.06 -23.06 8.93
CA SER A 288 -6.96 -23.52 9.77
C SER A 288 -5.91 -24.30 8.95
N GLN A 289 -4.76 -24.61 9.56
CA GLN A 289 -3.72 -25.45 8.92
C GLN A 289 -4.27 -26.81 8.46
N THR A 290 -5.23 -27.38 9.19
CA THR A 290 -5.86 -28.68 8.89
C THR A 290 -7.04 -28.59 7.92
N GLY A 291 -7.38 -27.41 7.39
CA GLY A 291 -8.48 -27.24 6.45
C GLY A 291 -9.84 -26.95 7.10
N THR A 292 -9.92 -26.85 8.43
CA THR A 292 -11.18 -26.53 9.12
C THR A 292 -11.53 -25.04 8.94
N PRO A 293 -12.75 -24.68 8.50
CA PRO A 293 -13.19 -23.30 8.41
C PRO A 293 -13.23 -22.64 9.80
N GLN A 294 -12.69 -21.42 9.92
CA GLN A 294 -12.64 -20.68 11.18
C GLN A 294 -12.94 -19.19 10.98
N HIS A 295 -13.82 -18.87 10.02
CA HIS A 295 -14.00 -17.50 9.55
C HIS A 295 -14.78 -16.57 10.50
N ALA A 296 -15.47 -17.11 11.51
CA ALA A 296 -16.35 -16.35 12.39
C ALA A 296 -15.64 -15.21 13.16
N TRP A 297 -14.32 -15.26 13.36
CA TRP A 297 -13.60 -14.15 14.01
C TRP A 297 -13.72 -12.86 13.21
N PHE A 298 -13.82 -12.94 11.88
CA PHE A 298 -13.90 -11.77 11.02
C PHE A 298 -15.26 -11.07 11.12
N GLN A 299 -16.33 -11.77 11.51
CA GLN A 299 -17.62 -11.13 11.82
C GLN A 299 -17.49 -10.18 13.02
N ASN A 300 -16.79 -10.60 14.08
CA ASN A 300 -16.53 -9.76 15.25
C ASN A 300 -15.67 -8.53 14.91
N VAL A 301 -14.61 -8.75 14.12
CA VAL A 301 -13.76 -7.66 13.61
C VAL A 301 -14.58 -6.68 12.76
N ASN A 302 -15.36 -7.18 11.81
CA ASN A 302 -16.18 -6.37 10.91
C ASN A 302 -17.21 -5.53 11.69
N PHE A 303 -17.87 -6.10 12.70
CA PHE A 303 -18.82 -5.36 13.54
C PHE A 303 -18.14 -4.17 14.25
N ILE A 304 -16.97 -4.38 14.84
CA ILE A 304 -16.20 -3.30 15.49
C ILE A 304 -15.80 -2.24 14.45
N MET A 305 -15.31 -2.68 13.28
CA MET A 305 -14.78 -1.77 12.26
C MET A 305 -15.84 -1.00 11.49
N GLN A 306 -17.07 -1.52 11.38
CA GLN A 306 -18.20 -0.75 10.87
C GLN A 306 -18.47 0.48 11.75
N ASN A 307 -18.39 0.32 13.07
CA ASN A 307 -18.57 1.44 14.00
C ASN A 307 -17.35 2.37 14.00
N TYR A 308 -16.14 1.83 13.93
CA TYR A 308 -14.91 2.62 13.76
C TYR A 308 -15.01 3.57 12.56
N ALA A 309 -15.49 3.06 11.41
CA ALA A 309 -15.61 3.87 10.20
C ALA A 309 -16.61 5.03 10.33
N GLN A 310 -17.57 4.97 11.25
CA GLN A 310 -18.54 6.07 11.47
C GLN A 310 -17.88 7.33 12.06
N TYR A 311 -16.71 7.20 12.68
CA TYR A 311 -15.94 8.34 13.22
C TYR A 311 -15.05 9.02 12.15
N PHE A 312 -15.11 8.52 10.92
CA PHE A 312 -14.40 9.09 9.79
C PHE A 312 -15.40 9.49 8.70
N ASN A 313 -15.46 10.78 8.38
CA ASN A 313 -16.18 11.30 7.23
C ASN A 313 -15.67 10.66 5.93
N GLU A 314 -16.51 10.63 4.90
CA GLU A 314 -16.17 10.03 3.60
C GLU A 314 -15.85 8.52 3.66
N SER A 315 -16.18 7.84 4.77
CA SER A 315 -16.14 6.38 4.83
C SER A 315 -17.17 5.77 3.89
N VAL A 316 -16.77 4.76 3.13
CA VAL A 316 -17.62 4.12 2.12
C VAL A 316 -17.60 2.60 2.25
N PRO A 317 -18.68 1.91 1.84
CA PRO A 317 -18.65 0.46 1.67
C PRO A 317 -17.60 0.03 0.64
N PHE A 318 -16.99 -1.13 0.85
CA PHE A 318 -15.94 -1.69 0.00
C PHE A 318 -16.39 -1.87 -1.46
N LYS A 319 -17.68 -2.18 -1.70
CA LYS A 319 -18.26 -2.27 -3.06
C LYS A 319 -18.23 -0.96 -3.84
N CYS A 320 -18.12 0.19 -3.17
CA CYS A 320 -18.06 1.50 -3.80
C CYS A 320 -16.66 1.86 -4.32
N ILE A 321 -15.64 1.06 -4.01
CA ILE A 321 -14.31 1.26 -4.59
C ILE A 321 -14.32 0.73 -6.02
N SER A 322 -13.98 1.61 -6.97
CA SER A 322 -13.87 1.25 -8.38
C SER A 322 -12.75 0.23 -8.60
N LEU A 323 -13.01 -0.74 -9.48
CA LEU A 323 -12.02 -1.73 -9.91
C LEU A 323 -11.22 -1.23 -11.13
N GLU A 324 -11.76 -0.24 -11.84
CA GLU A 324 -11.16 0.41 -13.00
C GLU A 324 -10.91 1.89 -12.67
N GLY A 325 -9.69 2.35 -12.95
CA GLY A 325 -9.14 3.57 -12.36
C GLY A 325 -8.84 4.69 -13.35
N VAL A 326 -8.51 5.85 -12.79
CA VAL A 326 -8.03 7.03 -13.55
C VAL A 326 -6.55 6.94 -13.97
N GLY A 327 -5.85 5.85 -13.61
CA GLY A 327 -4.44 5.65 -13.99
C GLY A 327 -3.41 5.83 -12.87
N ALA A 328 -3.82 5.81 -11.59
CA ALA A 328 -2.88 5.94 -10.47
C ALA A 328 -1.81 4.83 -10.47
N VAL A 329 -2.19 3.62 -10.87
CA VAL A 329 -1.30 2.44 -10.98
C VAL A 329 -0.17 2.60 -12.01
N VAL A 330 -0.33 3.52 -12.97
CA VAL A 330 0.64 3.77 -14.05
C VAL A 330 1.84 4.59 -13.56
N VAL A 331 1.65 5.31 -12.45
CA VAL A 331 2.67 6.13 -11.81
C VAL A 331 3.38 5.32 -10.73
N HIS A 332 4.68 5.13 -10.88
CA HIS A 332 5.52 4.49 -9.86
C HIS A 332 6.39 5.52 -9.13
N GLY A 333 6.65 5.25 -7.86
CA GLY A 333 7.54 6.05 -7.02
C GLY A 333 8.91 5.41 -6.87
N ASP A 334 9.95 6.23 -7.02
CA ASP A 334 11.34 5.87 -6.74
C ASP A 334 11.77 6.58 -5.44
N PRO A 335 11.96 5.85 -4.33
CA PRO A 335 12.44 6.42 -3.08
C PRO A 335 13.86 6.94 -3.22
N ARG A 336 14.18 8.09 -2.63
CA ARG A 336 15.59 8.53 -2.59
C ARG A 336 16.37 7.74 -1.56
N SER A 337 17.58 7.33 -1.94
CA SER A 337 18.55 6.76 -1.01
C SER A 337 19.00 7.80 0.01
N ASN A 338 18.61 7.61 1.26
CA ASN A 338 19.22 8.26 2.41
C ASN A 338 19.36 7.23 3.55
N ALA A 339 20.17 7.55 4.56
CA ALA A 339 20.46 6.63 5.65
C ALA A 339 19.19 6.19 6.38
N ALA A 340 18.29 7.13 6.71
CA ALA A 340 17.08 6.83 7.46
C ALA A 340 16.09 5.94 6.70
N THR A 341 15.90 6.16 5.40
CA THR A 341 15.06 5.31 4.53
C THR A 341 15.67 3.92 4.40
N ARG A 342 17.00 3.83 4.27
CA ARG A 342 17.71 2.55 4.21
C ARG A 342 17.63 1.78 5.53
N ASP A 343 17.82 2.46 6.66
CA ASP A 343 17.67 1.90 8.01
C ASP A 343 16.24 1.53 8.33
N TRP A 344 15.26 2.14 7.69
CA TRP A 344 13.87 1.77 7.86
C TRP A 344 13.49 0.54 7.03
N ILE A 345 13.86 0.48 5.75
CA ILE A 345 13.54 -0.67 4.87
C ILE A 345 14.41 -1.90 5.17
N TYR A 346 15.66 -1.70 5.59
CA TYR A 346 16.61 -2.74 6.01
C TYR A 346 17.07 -2.46 7.46
N PRO A 347 16.18 -2.69 8.45
CA PRO A 347 16.44 -2.28 9.84
C PRO A 347 17.44 -3.19 10.56
N PRO A 348 18.22 -2.68 11.53
CA PRO A 348 18.95 -3.55 12.43
C PRO A 348 17.97 -4.40 13.24
N MET A 349 18.41 -5.58 13.70
CA MET A 349 17.56 -6.55 14.41
C MET A 349 16.87 -5.96 15.65
N ASP A 350 17.54 -5.06 16.37
CA ASP A 350 17.00 -4.39 17.55
C ASP A 350 15.82 -3.46 17.23
N ASN A 351 15.69 -3.00 15.98
CA ASN A 351 14.58 -2.15 15.54
C ASN A 351 13.31 -2.96 15.20
N ILE A 352 13.44 -4.28 15.09
CA ILE A 352 12.31 -5.19 14.83
C ILE A 352 12.08 -6.21 15.95
N ALA A 353 12.77 -6.08 17.09
CA ALA A 353 12.54 -6.94 18.25
C ALA A 353 11.10 -6.74 18.81
N PRO A 354 10.59 -7.69 19.61
CA PRO A 354 9.28 -7.58 20.26
C PRO A 354 9.20 -6.32 21.11
N PHE A 355 7.98 -5.87 21.40
CA PHE A 355 7.78 -4.65 22.16
C PHE A 355 6.57 -4.73 23.07
N LEU A 356 6.69 -4.08 24.23
CA LEU A 356 5.63 -4.01 25.22
C LEU A 356 4.43 -3.22 24.69
N THR A 357 3.25 -3.57 25.20
CA THR A 357 2.00 -2.91 24.83
C THR A 357 1.97 -1.43 25.25
N SER A 358 2.69 -1.07 26.31
CA SER A 358 2.83 0.32 26.77
C SER A 358 3.64 1.22 25.83
N ARG A 359 4.27 0.68 24.77
CA ARG A 359 5.00 1.47 23.77
C ARG A 359 4.07 2.39 22.98
N PHE A 360 4.28 3.70 23.09
CA PHE A 360 3.50 4.70 22.36
C PHE A 360 3.83 4.78 20.86
N ASN A 361 5.11 4.80 20.49
CA ASN A 361 5.51 4.96 19.09
C ASN A 361 5.43 3.65 18.30
N PRO A 362 5.10 3.69 17.00
CA PRO A 362 5.18 2.51 16.15
C PRO A 362 6.57 1.88 16.19
N ARG A 363 6.62 0.58 15.90
CA ARG A 363 7.90 -0.15 15.91
C ARG A 363 8.75 0.23 14.70
N ARG A 364 8.13 0.40 13.54
CA ARG A 364 8.77 0.81 12.28
C ARG A 364 8.17 2.12 11.78
N GLU A 365 8.40 3.21 12.51
CA GLU A 365 7.96 4.54 12.07
C GLU A 365 8.60 4.92 10.73
N LEU A 366 7.80 5.42 9.77
CA LEU A 366 8.35 5.97 8.54
C LEU A 366 9.31 7.12 8.86
N PRO A 367 10.47 7.24 8.20
CA PRO A 367 11.36 8.37 8.39
C PRO A 367 10.70 9.72 8.03
N ASN A 368 11.04 10.78 8.77
CA ASN A 368 10.53 12.12 8.47
C ASN A 368 11.07 12.69 7.16
N ASP A 369 12.27 12.26 6.77
CA ASP A 369 12.96 12.59 5.52
C ASP A 369 12.69 11.55 4.42
N PHE A 370 11.66 10.69 4.58
CA PHE A 370 11.23 9.79 3.53
C PHE A 370 10.72 10.59 2.33
N THR A 371 11.52 10.61 1.26
CA THR A 371 11.24 11.35 0.04
C THR A 371 11.14 10.39 -1.15
N VAL A 372 10.09 10.57 -1.96
CA VAL A 372 9.86 9.76 -3.16
C VAL A 372 9.75 10.65 -4.39
N VAL A 373 10.32 10.21 -5.50
CA VAL A 373 10.13 10.83 -6.82
C VAL A 373 9.15 9.96 -7.61
N PHE A 374 7.95 10.49 -7.83
CA PHE A 374 6.94 9.84 -8.67
C PHE A 374 7.16 10.14 -10.14
N GLN A 375 7.02 9.12 -10.99
CA GLN A 375 7.29 9.19 -12.41
C GLN A 375 6.46 8.19 -13.22
N HIS A 376 6.32 8.44 -14.51
CA HIS A 376 5.66 7.53 -15.46
C HIS A 376 6.04 7.86 -16.92
N ALA A 377 5.77 6.91 -17.82
CA ALA A 377 6.05 7.05 -19.25
C ALA A 377 4.91 7.70 -20.05
N ASP A 378 3.66 7.55 -19.61
CA ASP A 378 2.49 8.00 -20.36
C ASP A 378 2.26 9.53 -20.25
N LEU A 379 2.09 10.20 -21.38
CA LEU A 379 1.85 11.65 -21.43
C LEU A 379 0.37 12.04 -21.27
N GLN A 380 -0.55 11.09 -21.39
CA GLN A 380 -2.00 11.34 -21.40
C GLN A 380 -2.67 11.19 -20.03
N ILE A 381 -1.92 10.75 -19.01
CA ILE A 381 -2.44 10.59 -17.64
C ILE A 381 -2.97 11.91 -17.08
N GLU A 382 -4.16 11.83 -16.48
CA GLU A 382 -4.77 12.93 -15.77
C GLU A 382 -3.98 13.31 -14.52
N LYS A 383 -3.91 14.62 -14.24
CA LYS A 383 -3.25 15.13 -13.02
C LYS A 383 -3.86 14.60 -11.72
N LEU A 384 -5.12 14.14 -11.76
CA LEU A 384 -5.77 13.54 -10.61
C LEU A 384 -5.14 12.18 -10.28
N ALA A 385 -4.84 11.35 -11.27
CA ALA A 385 -4.19 10.06 -11.10
C ALA A 385 -2.80 10.20 -10.46
N GLU A 386 -2.03 11.21 -10.89
CA GLU A 386 -0.74 11.53 -10.27
C GLU A 386 -0.89 11.86 -8.79
N ARG A 387 -1.92 12.63 -8.41
CA ARG A 387 -2.19 12.97 -7.01
C ARG A 387 -2.57 11.74 -6.19
N TYR A 388 -3.38 10.84 -6.75
CA TYR A 388 -3.71 9.57 -6.11
C TYR A 388 -2.45 8.74 -5.85
N ALA A 389 -1.59 8.57 -6.87
CA ALA A 389 -0.34 7.83 -6.73
C ALA A 389 0.59 8.46 -5.67
N ILE A 390 0.75 9.80 -5.71
CA ILE A 390 1.56 10.55 -4.75
C ILE A 390 1.03 10.43 -3.33
N VAL A 391 -0.27 10.41 -3.12
CA VAL A 391 -0.83 10.26 -1.76
C VAL A 391 -0.69 8.81 -1.31
N ALA A 392 -1.07 7.86 -2.14
CA ALA A 392 -1.25 6.47 -1.74
C ALA A 392 0.06 5.69 -1.60
N HIS A 393 1.11 6.04 -2.37
CA HIS A 393 2.39 5.31 -2.39
C HIS A 393 2.22 3.80 -2.67
N THR A 394 1.24 3.42 -3.48
CA THR A 394 0.90 2.00 -3.68
C THR A 394 1.76 1.30 -4.71
N ASN A 395 2.36 2.05 -5.64
CA ASN A 395 3.28 1.52 -6.64
C ASN A 395 4.67 2.12 -6.41
N ILE A 396 5.55 1.40 -5.72
CA ILE A 396 6.90 1.86 -5.34
C ILE A 396 7.95 0.87 -5.86
N ARG A 397 8.95 1.36 -6.58
CA ARG A 397 10.13 0.59 -6.99
C ARG A 397 11.24 0.80 -5.98
N TRP A 398 11.38 -0.17 -5.08
CA TRP A 398 12.44 -0.21 -4.08
C TRP A 398 13.85 -0.47 -4.66
N PRO A 399 14.01 -1.39 -5.62
CA PRO A 399 15.33 -1.78 -6.12
C PRO A 399 15.96 -0.68 -6.99
N GLY A 400 17.30 -0.67 -7.08
CA GLY A 400 18.06 0.33 -7.82
C GLY A 400 18.29 1.66 -7.07
N SER A 401 17.42 2.01 -6.12
CA SER A 401 17.57 3.25 -5.34
C SER A 401 18.05 3.03 -3.90
N ILE A 402 17.81 1.87 -3.30
CA ILE A 402 18.23 1.58 -1.92
C ILE A 402 19.10 0.32 -1.87
N ALA A 403 20.33 0.47 -1.38
CA ALA A 403 21.23 -0.65 -1.15
C ALA A 403 20.80 -1.48 0.06
N ALA A 404 20.88 -2.81 -0.07
CA ALA A 404 20.71 -3.74 1.04
C ALA A 404 21.75 -3.50 2.15
N GLN A 405 21.37 -3.79 3.40
CA GLN A 405 22.24 -3.69 4.57
C GLN A 405 21.71 -4.57 5.71
N ASN A 406 22.45 -4.63 6.83
CA ASN A 406 22.08 -5.40 8.03
C ASN A 406 21.75 -6.87 7.72
N ASP A 407 22.51 -7.47 6.80
CA ASP A 407 22.36 -8.84 6.32
C ASP A 407 20.98 -9.20 5.73
N TRP A 408 20.16 -8.18 5.42
CA TRP A 408 18.93 -8.40 4.68
C TRP A 408 19.21 -8.60 3.20
N PRO A 409 18.49 -9.53 2.53
CA PRO A 409 18.53 -9.63 1.09
C PRO A 409 17.95 -8.37 0.45
N ALA A 410 18.53 -7.98 -0.68
CA ALA A 410 17.98 -6.94 -1.54
C ALA A 410 16.60 -7.38 -2.05
N ILE A 411 15.70 -6.42 -2.25
CA ILE A 411 14.42 -6.67 -2.88
C ILE A 411 14.67 -6.83 -4.38
N ASN A 412 14.13 -7.87 -5.01
CA ASN A 412 14.20 -8.03 -6.45
C ASN A 412 13.05 -7.30 -7.17
N ASP A 413 13.38 -6.46 -8.15
CA ASP A 413 12.40 -5.65 -8.88
C ASP A 413 11.57 -6.50 -9.84
N GLU A 414 12.20 -7.49 -10.45
CA GLU A 414 11.54 -8.43 -11.37
C GLU A 414 10.41 -9.21 -10.69
N ASN A 415 10.49 -9.36 -9.35
CA ASN A 415 9.45 -10.00 -8.55
C ASN A 415 8.33 -9.03 -8.14
N LEU A 416 8.61 -7.72 -8.11
CA LEU A 416 7.65 -6.69 -7.73
C LEU A 416 6.93 -6.06 -8.92
N HIS A 417 7.59 -5.99 -10.08
CA HIS A 417 7.15 -5.29 -11.28
C HIS A 417 7.47 -6.17 -12.50
N ASP A 418 6.43 -6.75 -13.09
CA ASP A 418 6.54 -7.61 -14.26
C ASP A 418 5.82 -6.99 -15.47
N GLY A 419 6.41 -7.12 -16.66
CA GLY A 419 5.89 -6.60 -17.92
C GLY A 419 6.67 -5.44 -18.53
N ASP A 420 6.44 -5.24 -19.83
CA ASP A 420 7.19 -4.29 -20.67
C ASP A 420 7.00 -2.82 -20.28
N TYR A 421 5.86 -2.49 -19.65
CA TYR A 421 5.55 -1.12 -19.25
C TYR A 421 6.62 -0.55 -18.30
N TRP A 422 7.14 -1.36 -17.38
CA TRP A 422 8.12 -0.92 -16.38
C TRP A 422 9.51 -0.63 -16.96
N ASN A 423 9.76 -1.06 -18.19
CA ASN A 423 10.98 -0.81 -18.93
C ASN A 423 10.90 0.45 -19.81
N LEU A 424 9.73 1.07 -19.90
CA LEU A 424 9.56 2.33 -20.64
C LEU A 424 10.30 3.47 -19.95
N LYS A 425 10.83 4.39 -20.77
CA LYS A 425 11.49 5.58 -20.27
C LYS A 425 10.47 6.54 -19.66
N SER A 426 10.67 6.91 -18.40
CA SER A 426 9.89 7.97 -17.75
C SER A 426 10.03 9.30 -18.49
N HIS A 427 8.89 9.94 -18.79
CA HIS A 427 8.83 11.23 -19.46
C HIS A 427 8.32 12.35 -18.56
N ARG A 428 7.59 12.01 -17.49
CA ARG A 428 7.05 12.95 -16.52
C ARG A 428 7.49 12.53 -15.12
N LEU A 429 8.03 13.49 -14.38
CA LEU A 429 8.58 13.28 -13.04
C LEU A 429 8.15 14.42 -12.12
N SER A 430 7.96 14.10 -10.85
CA SER A 430 7.78 15.06 -9.78
C SER A 430 9.12 15.52 -9.19
N SER A 431 9.13 16.67 -8.51
CA SER A 431 10.18 16.95 -7.52
C SER A 431 10.06 15.96 -6.36
N PRO A 432 11.13 15.68 -5.58
CA PRO A 432 11.03 14.81 -4.40
C PRO A 432 9.93 15.29 -3.45
N ILE A 433 9.01 14.40 -3.10
CA ILE A 433 7.83 14.71 -2.29
C ILE A 433 7.95 14.06 -0.92
N VAL A 434 7.59 14.81 0.12
CA VAL A 434 7.38 14.32 1.49
C VAL A 434 5.93 14.57 1.88
N VAL A 435 5.14 13.50 1.95
CA VAL A 435 3.71 13.59 2.33
C VAL A 435 3.46 13.28 3.81
N LYS A 436 4.37 12.57 4.48
CA LYS A 436 4.20 12.03 5.85
C LYS A 436 3.63 13.08 6.83
N ALA A 437 4.27 14.26 6.86
CA ALA A 437 3.93 15.32 7.80
C ALA A 437 2.51 15.91 7.64
N TRP A 438 1.87 15.71 6.49
CA TRP A 438 0.58 16.31 6.18
C TRP A 438 -0.63 15.44 6.55
N PHE A 439 -0.44 14.14 6.73
CA PHE A 439 -1.55 13.21 6.98
C PHE A 439 -2.28 13.51 8.28
N ALA A 440 -1.56 13.62 9.40
CA ALA A 440 -2.18 13.87 10.71
C ALA A 440 -3.04 15.14 10.71
N LEU A 441 -2.53 16.23 10.12
CA LEU A 441 -3.27 17.49 10.01
C LEU A 441 -4.53 17.33 9.16
N LYS A 442 -4.42 16.69 7.98
CA LYS A 442 -5.55 16.55 7.06
C LYS A 442 -6.63 15.62 7.59
N ILE A 443 -6.24 14.53 8.25
CA ILE A 443 -7.16 13.57 8.85
C ILE A 443 -7.95 14.25 9.97
N ALA A 444 -7.27 14.93 10.89
CA ALA A 444 -7.93 15.65 11.99
C ALA A 444 -8.88 16.75 11.48
N GLN A 445 -8.50 17.48 10.42
CA GLN A 445 -9.29 18.61 9.94
C GLN A 445 -10.52 18.23 9.13
N ARG A 446 -10.47 17.15 8.36
CA ARG A 446 -11.50 16.81 7.36
C ARG A 446 -12.23 15.51 7.67
N TYR A 447 -11.52 14.54 8.20
CA TYR A 447 -12.01 13.17 8.27
C TYR A 447 -12.50 12.80 9.67
N HIS A 448 -11.73 13.07 10.72
CA HIS A 448 -12.07 12.63 12.06
C HIS A 448 -13.17 13.49 12.69
N THR A 449 -14.12 12.85 13.38
CA THR A 449 -15.17 13.51 14.14
C THR A 449 -15.31 12.87 15.52
N ASP A 450 -15.50 13.68 16.56
CA ASP A 450 -15.69 13.18 17.94
C ASP A 450 -17.06 12.51 18.18
N ARG A 451 -17.96 12.63 17.20
CA ARG A 451 -19.26 11.97 17.19
C ARG A 451 -19.39 11.16 15.90
N PRO A 452 -20.09 10.01 15.94
CA PRO A 452 -20.36 9.26 14.72
C PRO A 452 -21.09 10.16 13.73
N ALA A 453 -20.62 10.19 12.48
CA ALA A 453 -21.31 10.88 11.41
C ALA A 453 -22.71 10.28 11.28
N ALA A 454 -23.74 11.12 11.41
CA ALA A 454 -25.12 10.68 11.18
C ALA A 454 -25.22 10.22 9.72
N TYR A 455 -25.55 8.95 9.51
CA TYR A 455 -25.87 8.45 8.18
C TYR A 455 -27.04 9.27 7.61
N HIS A 456 -26.76 10.17 6.67
CA HIS A 456 -27.77 10.60 5.72
C HIS A 456 -27.98 9.43 4.75
N LEU A 457 -28.89 8.53 5.12
CA LEU A 457 -29.56 7.66 4.16
C LEU A 457 -30.31 8.57 3.19
N ASN A 458 -29.73 8.80 2.01
CA ASN A 458 -30.47 9.25 0.83
C ASN A 458 -30.64 8.06 -0.10
#